data_AF-A0A3E1QCN9-F1
#
_entry.id   AF-A0A3E1QCN9-F1
#
_cell.length_a   1.000
_cell.length_b   1.000
_cell.length_c   1.000
_cell.angle_alpha   90.00
_cell.angle_beta   90.00
_cell.angle_gamma   90.00
#
_symmetry.space_group_name_H-M   'P 1'
#
loop_
_entity.id
_entity.type
_entity.pdbx_description
1 polymer ?
#
loop_
_entity_poly.entity_id
_entity_poly.type
_entity_poly.pdbx_seq_one_letter_code
_entity_poly.pdbx_strand_id
1 'polypeptide(L)' 'MDQAKYDQMQGMLNKLEDIKNSQESIIDKINHVITDLFQNPDKELEKAMEAAHEKASANVDKIAEAIDEYEIKFNKAQQQ' A
#
# COMPACT_ATOMS: atom_id res chain seq x y z
N MET A 1 19.92 -4.34 -20.89
CA MET A 1 20.20 -4.55 -19.44
C MET A 1 20.80 -5.95 -19.14
N ASP A 2 21.71 -6.10 -18.17
CA ASP A 2 22.15 -7.41 -17.64
C ASP A 2 21.05 -8.08 -16.79
N GLN A 3 20.94 -9.42 -16.87
CA GLN A 3 19.89 -10.20 -16.21
C GLN A 3 19.87 -10.00 -14.69
N ALA A 4 21.04 -9.92 -14.05
CA ALA A 4 21.13 -9.70 -12.62
C ALA A 4 20.52 -8.35 -12.19
N LYS A 5 20.70 -7.32 -13.01
CA LYS A 5 20.12 -5.99 -12.77
C LYS A 5 18.61 -6.00 -13.00
N TYR A 6 18.14 -6.75 -14.00
CA TYR A 6 16.71 -6.92 -14.26
C TYR A 6 16.01 -7.60 -13.08
N ASP A 7 16.53 -8.74 -12.63
CA ASP A 7 15.97 -9.50 -11.51
C ASP A 7 15.94 -8.67 -10.23
N GLN A 8 16.99 -7.86 -10.00
CA GLN A 8 17.04 -6.95 -8.86
C GLN A 8 15.91 -5.90 -8.92
N MET A 9 15.69 -5.28 -10.09
CA MET A 9 14.65 -4.26 -10.24
C MET A 9 13.25 -4.86 -10.14
N GLN A 10 13.02 -6.01 -10.78
CA GLN A 10 11.75 -6.75 -10.64
C GLN A 10 11.49 -7.15 -9.18
N GLY A 11 12.51 -7.63 -8.48
CA GLY A 11 12.41 -7.96 -7.06
C GLY A 11 12.11 -6.75 -6.17
N MET A 12 12.44 -5.53 -6.60
CA MET A 12 12.04 -4.31 -5.90
C MET A 12 10.57 -3.99 -6.12
N LEU A 13 10.08 -4.09 -7.37
CA LEU A 13 8.65 -3.89 -7.68
C LEU A 13 7.77 -4.84 -6.88
N ASN A 14 8.12 -6.13 -6.84
CA ASN A 14 7.36 -7.12 -6.08
C ASN A 14 7.29 -6.78 -4.58
N LYS A 15 8.36 -6.22 -4.00
CA LYS A 15 8.37 -5.78 -2.60
C LYS A 15 7.48 -4.56 -2.38
N LEU A 16 7.49 -3.60 -3.31
CA LEU A 16 6.62 -2.43 -3.23
C LEU A 16 5.14 -2.82 -3.33
N GLU A 17 4.80 -3.73 -4.25
CA GLU A 17 3.45 -4.29 -4.37
C GLU A 17 3.02 -5.02 -3.10
N ASP A 18 3.89 -5.84 -2.50
CA ASP A 18 3.61 -6.54 -1.25
C ASP A 18 3.32 -5.56 -0.09
N ILE A 19 4.08 -4.46 0.01
CA ILE A 19 3.82 -3.41 0.99
C ILE A 19 2.45 -2.76 0.73
N LYS A 20 2.11 -2.44 -0.54
CA LYS A 20 0.81 -1.85 -0.90
C LYS A 20 -0.34 -2.77 -0.51
N ASN A 21 -0.26 -4.04 -0.90
CA ASN A 21 -1.28 -5.05 -0.59
C ASN A 21 -1.44 -5.24 0.92
N SER A 22 -0.34 -5.17 1.67
CA SER A 22 -0.38 -5.20 3.14
C SER A 22 -1.11 -4.00 3.75
N GLN A 23 -0.94 -2.79 3.17
CA GLN A 23 -1.69 -1.60 3.60
C GLN A 23 -3.19 -1.72 3.26
N GLU A 24 -3.54 -2.23 2.08
CA GLU A 24 -4.94 -2.52 1.71
C GLU A 24 -5.58 -3.51 2.69
N SER A 25 -4.87 -4.57 3.08
CA SER A 25 -5.35 -5.51 4.10
C SER A 25 -5.55 -4.86 5.48
N ILE A 26 -4.74 -3.85 5.83
CA ILE A 26 -4.92 -3.09 7.08
C ILE A 26 -6.19 -2.24 7.00
N ILE A 27 -6.45 -1.59 5.86
CA ILE A 27 -7.68 -0.81 5.63
C ILE A 27 -8.91 -1.69 5.82
N ASP A 28 -8.94 -2.88 5.24
CA ASP A 28 -10.07 -3.81 5.38
C ASP A 28 -10.32 -4.20 6.85
N LYS A 29 -9.25 -4.47 7.61
CA LYS A 29 -9.36 -4.79 9.04
C LYS A 29 -9.88 -3.61 9.86
N ILE A 30 -9.48 -2.38 9.53
CA ILE A 30 -9.99 -1.18 10.18
C ILE A 30 -11.49 -1.01 9.88
N ASN A 31 -11.90 -1.23 8.62
CA ASN A 31 -13.31 -1.17 8.22
C ASN A 31 -14.19 -2.20 8.96
N HIS A 32 -13.66 -3.39 9.23
CA HIS A 32 -14.37 -4.37 10.07
C HIS A 32 -14.59 -3.86 11.50
N VAL A 33 -13.57 -3.27 12.13
CA VAL A 33 -13.72 -2.68 13.47
C VAL A 33 -14.74 -1.54 13.47
N ILE A 34 -14.69 -0.63 12.47
CA ILE A 34 -15.68 0.45 12.33
C ILE A 34 -17.10 -0.14 12.17
N THR A 35 -17.24 -1.22 11.41
CA THR A 35 -18.54 -1.89 11.23
C THR A 35 -19.07 -2.47 12.55
N ASP A 36 -18.20 -3.09 13.35
CA ASP A 36 -18.57 -3.64 14.66
C ASP A 36 -19.00 -2.55 15.66
N LEU A 37 -18.43 -1.34 15.54
CA LEU A 37 -18.80 -0.18 16.36
C LEU A 37 -20.23 0.31 16.09
N PHE A 38 -20.83 0.04 14.93
CA PHE A 38 -22.26 0.34 14.72
C PHE A 38 -23.17 -0.46 15.65
N GLN A 39 -22.75 -1.65 16.08
CA GLN A 39 -23.49 -2.47 17.03
C GLN A 39 -23.14 -2.14 18.48
N ASN A 40 -21.88 -1.78 18.74
CA ASN A 40 -21.37 -1.43 20.07
C ASN A 40 -20.63 -0.08 20.01
N PRO A 41 -21.36 1.06 20.11
CA PRO A 41 -20.76 2.37 19.88
C PRO A 41 -19.71 2.73 20.94
N ASP A 42 -18.52 3.08 20.48
CA ASP A 42 -17.45 3.73 21.24
C ASP A 42 -16.87 4.85 20.38
N LYS A 43 -17.19 6.09 20.75
CA LYS A 43 -16.83 7.29 19.98
C LYS A 43 -15.34 7.56 19.95
N GLU A 44 -14.61 7.20 21.00
CA GLU A 44 -13.16 7.41 21.04
C GLU A 44 -12.46 6.38 20.14
N LEU A 45 -12.92 5.13 20.17
CA LEU A 45 -12.41 4.07 19.30
C LEU A 45 -12.76 4.33 17.83
N GLU A 46 -13.99 4.76 17.53
CA GLU A 46 -14.43 5.13 16.17
C GLU A 46 -13.51 6.19 15.56
N LYS A 47 -13.30 7.30 16.27
CA LYS A 47 -12.40 8.38 15.83
C LYS A 47 -10.95 7.90 15.64
N ALA A 48 -10.47 6.99 16.49
CA ALA A 48 -9.13 6.43 16.35
C ALA A 48 -9.02 5.54 15.11
N MET A 49 -10.07 4.76 14.80
CA MET A 49 -10.13 3.90 13.62
C MET A 49 -10.28 4.68 12.32
N GLU A 50 -11.09 5.74 12.29
CA GLU A 50 -11.19 6.65 11.14
C GLU A 50 -9.82 7.29 10.83
N ALA A 51 -9.13 7.81 11.87
CA ALA A 51 -7.81 8.39 11.69
C ALA A 51 -6.75 7.35 11.24
N ALA A 52 -6.89 6.09 11.65
CA ALA A 52 -6.04 5.00 11.17
C ALA A 52 -6.34 4.66 9.70
N HIS A 53 -7.62 4.61 9.32
CA HIS A 53 -8.07 4.38 7.95
C HIS A 53 -7.51 5.44 7.01
N GLU A 54 -7.68 6.73 7.33
CA GLU A 54 -7.16 7.84 6.52
C GLU A 54 -5.65 7.75 6.29
N LYS A 55 -4.89 7.42 7.35
CA LYS A 55 -3.43 7.25 7.24
C LYS A 55 -3.04 6.05 6.40
N ALA A 56 -3.74 4.93 6.54
CA ALA A 56 -3.48 3.73 5.76
C ALA A 56 -3.80 3.97 4.27
N SER A 57 -4.93 4.62 3.95
CA SER A 57 -5.28 5.03 2.58
C SER A 57 -4.22 5.96 1.99
N ALA A 58 -3.81 7.00 2.71
CA ALA A 58 -2.77 7.90 2.25
C ALA A 58 -1.41 7.21 2.03
N ASN A 59 -1.13 6.12 2.77
CA ASN A 59 0.06 5.32 2.53
C ASN A 59 -0.06 4.45 1.27
N VAL A 60 -1.23 3.84 1.02
CA VAL A 60 -1.51 3.11 -0.24
C VAL A 60 -1.23 4.00 -1.44
N ASP A 61 -1.77 5.22 -1.44
CA ASP A 61 -1.59 6.18 -2.53
C ASP A 61 -0.10 6.50 -2.76
N LYS A 62 0.64 6.81 -1.70
CA LYS A 62 2.09 7.09 -1.80
C LYS A 62 2.91 5.91 -2.30
N ILE A 63 2.54 4.69 -1.91
CA ILE A 63 3.23 3.49 -2.38
C ILE A 63 2.90 3.25 -3.85
N ALA A 64 1.65 3.47 -4.27
CA ALA A 64 1.26 3.37 -5.67
C ALA A 64 2.04 4.36 -6.55
N GLU A 65 2.14 5.63 -6.12
CA GLU A 65 2.97 6.63 -6.81
C GLU A 65 4.45 6.19 -6.90
N ALA A 66 5.01 5.62 -5.82
CA ALA A 66 6.37 5.11 -5.81
C ALA A 66 6.57 3.91 -6.75
N ILE A 67 5.57 3.03 -6.87
CA ILE A 67 5.55 1.93 -7.84
C ILE A 67 5.58 2.50 -9.25
N ASP A 68 4.65 3.40 -9.59
CA ASP A 68 4.55 4.00 -10.93
C ASP A 68 5.86 4.67 -11.35
N GLU A 69 6.46 5.46 -10.45
CA GLU A 69 7.75 6.10 -10.70
C GLU A 69 8.88 5.10 -10.92
N TYR A 70 8.86 3.97 -10.21
CA TYR A 70 9.86 2.93 -10.33
C TYR A 70 9.67 2.10 -11.61
N GLU A 71 8.43 1.80 -11.98
CA GLU A 71 8.09 1.15 -13.24
C GLU A 71 8.54 1.96 -14.45
N ILE A 72 8.39 3.29 -14.44
CA ILE A 72 8.92 4.16 -15.50
C ILE A 72 10.45 3.99 -15.62
N LYS A 73 11.17 3.92 -14.50
CA LYS A 73 12.63 3.71 -14.50
C LYS A 73 12.99 2.32 -15.01
N PHE A 74 12.23 1.29 -14.62
CA PHE A 74 12.39 -0.08 -15.07
C PHE A 74 12.20 -0.22 -16.58
N ASN A 75 11.08 0.29 -17.10
CA ASN A 75 10.75 0.25 -18.53
C ASN A 75 11.79 0.97 -19.39
N LYS A 76 12.25 2.16 -18.95
CA LYS A 76 13.34 2.88 -19.63
C LYS A 76 14.64 2.07 -19.66
N ALA A 77 14.94 1.36 -18.58
CA ALA A 77 16.17 0.58 -18.48
C ALA A 77 16.09 -0.75 -19.26
N GLN A 78 14.90 -1.27 -19.57
CA GLN A 78 14.71 -2.39 -20.50
C GLN A 78 14.89 -2.00 -21.98
N GLN A 79 14.59 -0.73 -22.32
CA GLN A 79 14.74 -0.21 -23.68
C GLN A 79 16.20 0.17 -24.02
N GLN A 80 17.14 0.03 -23.07
CA GLN A 80 18.58 0.27 -23.21
C GLN A 80 19.39 -1.03 -23.15
#